data_AF-A0A401RUD5-F1
#
_entry.id   AF-A0A401RUD5-F1
#
_cell.length_a   1.000
_cell.length_b   1.000
_cell.length_c   1.000
_cell.angle_alpha   90.00
_cell.angle_beta   90.00
_cell.angle_gamma   90.00
#
_symmetry.space_group_name_H-M   'P 1'
#
loop_
_entity.id
_entity.type
_entity.pdbx_description
1 polymer ?
#
loop_
_entity_poly.entity_id
_entity_poly.type
_entity_poly.pdbx_seq_one_letter_code
_entity_poly.pdbx_strand_id
1 'polypeptide(L)'
;MVSCLLQSCSANPLSSHDESVQILKALWEKTQLKGTHSFETAMIQAINYKKDLDRLQMHLEDVRFFDLFGYSEKAGVWQCFMCNNPEKATVVNQDGQPLIEGKLKEKQVRWKFIKRWKTRYFTLAGNQLLFCKGKSKDDPDDCPIELSKVQSVKVITKKRRDRSLPRAFEIFTDNKTYVFKARDEKNAEEWLQCINVAVAQAKQRESREATTYL
;
A
#
# COMPACT_ATOMS: atom_id res chain seq x y z
N MET A 1 -27.57 -1.48 15.55
CA MET A 1 -27.63 -1.32 14.08
C MET A 1 -28.18 0.04 13.68
N VAL A 2 -29.37 0.46 14.17
CA VAL A 2 -29.96 1.79 13.85
C VAL A 2 -29.11 2.97 14.34
N SER A 3 -28.47 2.87 15.51
CA SER A 3 -27.57 3.91 16.03
C SER A 3 -26.30 4.12 15.20
N CYS A 4 -25.69 3.03 14.71
CA CYS A 4 -24.55 3.12 13.79
C CYS A 4 -24.95 3.75 12.46
N LEU A 5 -26.16 3.45 11.95
CA LEU A 5 -26.69 4.06 10.74
C LEU A 5 -26.85 5.58 10.93
N LEU A 6 -27.46 6.00 12.04
CA LEU A 6 -27.60 7.41 12.39
C LEU A 6 -26.24 8.12 12.50
N GLN A 7 -25.25 7.49 13.15
CA GLN A 7 -23.90 8.06 13.26
C GLN A 7 -23.20 8.16 11.90
N SER A 8 -23.39 7.17 11.01
CA SER A 8 -22.78 7.18 9.67
C SER A 8 -23.37 8.25 8.75
N CYS A 9 -24.58 8.73 9.04
CA CYS A 9 -25.25 9.78 8.28
C CYS A 9 -25.08 11.18 8.91
N SER A 10 -24.46 11.27 10.09
CA SER A 10 -24.27 12.55 10.79
C SER A 10 -22.91 13.17 10.45
N ALA A 11 -22.91 14.47 10.17
CA ALA A 11 -21.68 15.23 9.94
C ALA A 11 -20.84 15.41 11.22
N ASN A 12 -21.48 15.30 12.41
CA ASN A 12 -20.84 15.44 13.71
C ASN A 12 -21.07 14.18 14.57
N PRO A 13 -20.19 13.90 15.55
CA PRO A 13 -20.43 12.87 16.56
C PRO A 13 -21.78 13.11 17.25
N LEU A 14 -22.65 12.10 17.28
CA LEU A 14 -23.94 12.21 17.93
C LEU A 14 -23.75 12.26 19.46
N SER A 15 -24.45 13.19 20.08
CA SER A 15 -24.55 13.37 21.52
C SER A 15 -25.78 12.67 22.08
N SER A 16 -25.74 12.32 23.37
CA SER A 16 -26.93 11.85 24.10
C SER A 16 -28.07 12.87 24.10
N HIS A 17 -27.77 14.14 23.86
CA HIS A 17 -28.75 15.23 23.81
C HIS A 17 -29.38 15.42 22.43
N ASP A 18 -28.90 14.73 21.40
CA ASP A 18 -29.45 14.89 20.05
C ASP A 18 -30.85 14.28 19.98
N GLU A 19 -31.75 14.99 19.29
CA GLU A 19 -33.17 14.63 19.19
C GLU A 19 -33.37 13.22 18.65
N SER A 20 -32.58 12.83 17.63
CA SER A 20 -32.61 11.49 17.06
C SER A 20 -32.20 10.40 18.06
N VAL A 21 -31.24 10.69 18.94
CA VAL A 21 -30.77 9.77 19.99
C VAL A 21 -31.80 9.69 21.13
N GLN A 22 -32.46 10.80 21.46
CA GLN A 22 -33.54 10.84 22.46
C GLN A 22 -34.79 10.07 22.00
N ILE A 23 -35.17 10.20 20.73
CA ILE A 23 -36.26 9.40 20.13
C ILE A 23 -35.91 7.91 20.20
N LEU A 24 -34.67 7.55 19.84
CA LEU A 24 -34.20 6.17 19.90
C LEU A 24 -34.23 5.62 21.34
N LYS A 25 -33.83 6.45 22.32
CA LYS A 25 -33.87 6.12 23.76
C LYS A 25 -35.30 5.86 24.24
N ALA A 26 -36.22 6.76 23.92
CA ALA A 26 -37.63 6.62 24.31
C ALA A 26 -38.29 5.38 23.70
N LEU A 27 -37.96 5.04 22.44
CA LEU A 27 -38.44 3.81 21.80
C LEU A 27 -37.84 2.56 22.45
N TRP A 28 -36.54 2.57 22.74
CA TRP A 28 -35.86 1.47 23.42
C TRP A 28 -36.46 1.18 24.80
N GLU A 29 -36.65 2.23 25.61
CA GLU A 29 -37.23 2.13 26.95
C GLU A 29 -38.65 1.56 26.93
N LYS A 30 -39.47 1.91 25.94
CA LYS A 30 -40.82 1.34 25.74
C LYS A 30 -40.80 -0.14 25.36
N THR A 31 -39.75 -0.60 24.69
CA THR A 31 -39.63 -1.99 24.23
C THR A 31 -39.00 -2.94 25.25
N GLN A 32 -38.33 -2.41 26.29
CA GLN A 32 -37.69 -3.22 27.31
C GLN A 32 -38.65 -3.58 28.45
N LEU A 33 -39.22 -4.79 28.39
CA LEU A 33 -40.13 -5.29 29.43
C LEU A 33 -39.39 -5.73 30.71
N LYS A 34 -38.11 -6.17 30.64
CA LYS A 34 -37.28 -6.62 31.79
C LYS A 34 -35.75 -6.56 31.50
N GLY A 35 -35.25 -5.48 30.91
CA GLY A 35 -33.83 -5.38 30.53
C GLY A 35 -32.90 -5.08 31.70
N THR A 36 -31.78 -5.81 31.82
CA THR A 36 -30.72 -5.60 32.82
C THR A 36 -29.72 -4.50 32.45
N HIS A 37 -29.78 -3.97 31.23
CA HIS A 37 -28.82 -2.99 30.71
C HIS A 37 -29.50 -1.66 30.40
N SER A 38 -28.86 -0.55 30.77
CA SER A 38 -29.31 0.79 30.39
C SER A 38 -29.20 0.98 28.87
N PHE A 39 -29.97 1.92 28.33
CA PHE A 39 -29.88 2.32 26.92
C PHE A 39 -28.44 2.69 26.53
N GLU A 40 -27.74 3.43 27.38
CA GLU A 40 -26.34 3.81 27.17
C GLU A 40 -25.42 2.58 27.10
N THR A 41 -25.62 1.61 27.99
CA THR A 41 -24.83 0.36 28.00
C THR A 41 -25.07 -0.46 26.75
N ALA A 42 -26.31 -0.57 26.28
CA ALA A 42 -26.66 -1.27 25.05
C ALA A 42 -26.10 -0.57 23.80
N MET A 43 -26.12 0.77 23.79
CA MET A 43 -25.54 1.59 22.73
C MET A 43 -24.02 1.45 22.67
N ILE A 44 -23.34 1.40 23.81
CA ILE A 44 -21.88 1.21 23.89
C ILE A 44 -21.48 -0.24 23.53
N GLN A 45 -22.23 -1.25 24.00
CA GLN A 45 -21.94 -2.66 23.70
C GLN A 45 -22.22 -3.03 22.23
N ALA A 46 -23.22 -2.41 21.60
CA ALA A 46 -23.50 -2.60 20.18
C ALA A 46 -22.42 -2.00 19.27
N ILE A 47 -21.55 -1.15 19.83
CA ILE A 47 -20.50 -0.47 19.11
C ILE A 47 -19.17 -0.89 19.76
N ASN A 48 -18.67 -2.08 19.39
CA ASN A 48 -17.27 -2.44 19.62
C ASN A 48 -16.36 -1.65 18.65
N TYR A 49 -16.53 -0.31 18.62
CA TYR A 49 -15.86 0.63 17.72
C TYR A 49 -14.38 0.31 17.57
N LYS A 50 -13.71 0.05 18.70
CA LYS A 50 -12.30 -0.28 18.71
C LYS A 50 -11.96 -1.59 18.01
N LYS A 51 -12.71 -2.68 18.25
CA LYS A 51 -12.43 -3.97 17.58
C LYS A 51 -12.73 -3.92 16.08
N ASP A 52 -13.77 -3.20 15.69
CA ASP A 52 -14.12 -3.06 14.27
C ASP A 52 -13.14 -2.15 13.53
N LEU A 53 -12.67 -1.08 14.18
CA LEU A 53 -11.56 -0.26 13.68
C LEU A 53 -10.26 -1.06 13.57
N ASP A 54 -9.89 -1.81 14.61
CA ASP A 54 -8.67 -2.62 14.61
C ASP A 54 -8.74 -3.67 13.47
N ARG A 55 -9.92 -4.28 13.24
CA ARG A 55 -10.16 -5.19 12.11
C ARG A 55 -10.03 -4.50 10.75
N LEU A 56 -10.63 -3.32 10.61
CA LEU A 56 -10.56 -2.54 9.37
C LEU A 56 -9.11 -2.13 9.09
N GLN A 57 -8.39 -1.65 10.09
CA GLN A 57 -6.97 -1.30 9.97
C GLN A 57 -6.13 -2.52 9.58
N MET A 58 -6.31 -3.66 10.25
CA MET A 58 -5.63 -4.91 9.88
C MET A 58 -5.92 -5.31 8.43
N HIS A 59 -7.17 -5.16 7.97
CA HIS A 59 -7.53 -5.47 6.60
C HIS A 59 -6.87 -4.50 5.61
N LEU A 60 -6.89 -3.19 5.89
CA LEU A 60 -6.26 -2.17 5.07
C LEU A 60 -4.73 -2.34 4.98
N GLU A 61 -4.09 -2.76 6.08
CA GLU A 61 -2.68 -3.14 6.11
C GLU A 61 -2.41 -4.40 5.26
N ASP A 62 -3.25 -5.44 5.36
CA ASP A 62 -3.11 -6.68 4.60
C ASP A 62 -3.27 -6.46 3.09
N VAL A 63 -4.26 -5.65 2.67
CA VAL A 63 -4.43 -5.25 1.27
C VAL A 63 -3.50 -4.11 0.84
N ARG A 64 -2.62 -3.65 1.74
CA ARG A 64 -1.62 -2.60 1.51
C ARG A 64 -2.20 -1.31 0.95
N PHE A 65 -3.39 -0.94 1.44
CA PHE A 65 -4.05 0.30 1.08
C PHE A 65 -3.14 1.52 1.31
N PHE A 66 -2.45 1.54 2.46
CA PHE A 66 -1.56 2.64 2.85
C PHE A 66 -0.26 2.72 2.05
N ASP A 67 0.13 1.66 1.32
CA ASP A 67 1.26 1.70 0.39
C ASP A 67 0.90 2.50 -0.89
N LEU A 68 -0.38 2.63 -1.20
CA LEU A 68 -0.89 3.22 -2.44
C LEU A 68 -1.60 4.55 -2.20
N PHE A 69 -2.29 4.67 -1.07
CA PHE A 69 -3.15 5.80 -0.74
C PHE A 69 -2.70 6.46 0.57
N GLY A 70 -2.64 7.79 0.56
CA GLY A 70 -2.38 8.62 1.73
C GLY A 70 -3.49 9.65 1.91
N TYR A 71 -3.76 10.02 3.15
CA TYR A 71 -4.72 11.08 3.45
C TYR A 71 -4.08 12.45 3.21
N SER A 72 -4.72 13.27 2.38
CA SER A 72 -4.31 14.66 2.14
C SER A 72 -5.04 15.56 3.12
N GLU A 73 -4.35 16.06 4.15
CA GLU A 73 -4.95 17.04 5.08
C GLU A 73 -5.42 18.30 4.35
N LYS A 74 -4.68 18.74 3.32
CA LYS A 74 -5.00 19.92 2.53
C LYS A 74 -6.28 19.75 1.71
N ALA A 75 -6.49 18.57 1.13
CA ALA A 75 -7.67 18.30 0.30
C ALA A 75 -8.83 17.66 1.09
N GLY A 76 -8.59 17.25 2.34
CA GLY A 76 -9.59 16.56 3.17
C GLY A 76 -10.00 15.20 2.63
N VAL A 77 -9.18 14.57 1.78
CA VAL A 77 -9.53 13.33 1.07
C VAL A 77 -8.36 12.35 1.01
N TRP A 78 -8.68 11.06 0.93
CA TRP A 78 -7.72 10.02 0.58
C TRP A 78 -7.37 10.11 -0.91
N GLN A 79 -6.09 10.16 -1.21
CA GLN A 79 -5.57 10.30 -2.56
C GLN A 79 -4.47 9.26 -2.79
N CYS A 80 -4.33 8.79 -4.02
CA CYS A 80 -3.19 7.93 -4.34
C CYS A 80 -1.88 8.73 -4.19
N PHE A 81 -0.75 8.03 -3.99
CA PHE A 81 0.56 8.66 -3.79
C PHE A 81 0.88 9.74 -4.84
N MET A 82 0.53 9.50 -6.10
CA MET A 82 0.76 10.44 -7.21
C MET A 82 -0.08 11.71 -7.09
N CYS A 83 -1.35 11.60 -6.71
CA CYS A 83 -2.20 12.76 -6.48
C CYS A 83 -1.77 13.57 -5.25
N ASN A 84 -1.18 12.89 -4.24
CA ASN A 84 -0.56 13.54 -3.09
C ASN A 84 0.80 14.17 -3.38
N ASN A 85 1.47 13.73 -4.45
CA ASN A 85 2.80 14.19 -4.85
C ASN A 85 2.79 14.49 -6.36
N PRO A 86 2.01 15.50 -6.82
CA PRO A 86 1.82 15.78 -8.23
C PRO A 86 3.13 16.13 -8.95
N GLU A 87 4.13 16.65 -8.24
CA GLU A 87 5.49 16.88 -8.74
C GLU A 87 6.25 15.59 -9.04
N LYS A 88 5.91 14.48 -8.37
CA LYS A 88 6.41 13.13 -8.70
C LYS A 88 5.53 12.47 -9.75
N ALA A 89 4.28 12.94 -9.90
CA ALA A 89 3.32 12.42 -10.87
C ALA A 89 3.55 12.93 -12.29
N THR A 90 4.00 14.18 -12.45
CA THR A 90 4.37 14.76 -13.74
C THR A 90 5.70 14.23 -14.26
N VAL A 91 6.58 13.72 -13.39
CA VAL A 91 7.91 13.17 -13.75
C VAL A 91 7.84 11.69 -14.18
N VAL A 92 6.66 11.21 -14.55
CA VAL A 92 6.54 9.94 -15.28
C VAL A 92 6.91 10.17 -16.75
N ASN A 93 8.22 10.34 -17.01
CA ASN A 93 8.86 10.21 -18.31
C ASN A 93 8.44 11.20 -19.41
N GLN A 94 8.32 12.49 -19.10
CA GLN A 94 8.25 13.47 -20.19
C GLN A 94 9.66 13.80 -20.73
N ASP A 95 10.71 13.76 -19.88
CA ASP A 95 12.08 14.20 -20.27
C ASP A 95 13.19 13.16 -20.02
N GLY A 96 12.86 11.89 -19.76
CA GLY A 96 13.85 10.85 -19.43
C GLY A 96 14.45 10.94 -18.02
N GLN A 97 13.89 11.77 -17.15
CA GLN A 97 14.28 11.84 -15.73
C GLN A 97 13.75 10.64 -14.93
N PRO A 98 14.52 10.12 -13.96
CA PRO A 98 14.12 8.96 -13.17
C PRO A 98 13.12 9.30 -12.07
N LEU A 99 12.12 8.44 -11.88
CA LEU A 99 11.09 8.56 -10.82
C LEU A 99 11.70 8.37 -9.42
N ILE A 100 12.67 7.48 -9.30
CA ILE A 100 13.52 7.33 -8.13
C ILE A 100 14.84 6.69 -8.55
N GLU A 101 15.92 7.11 -7.91
CA GLU A 101 17.24 6.53 -8.11
C GLU A 101 17.99 6.41 -6.78
N GLY A 102 18.90 5.44 -6.71
CA GLY A 102 19.66 5.22 -5.49
C GLY A 102 20.24 3.82 -5.33
N LYS A 103 20.96 3.63 -4.24
CA LYS A 103 21.66 2.37 -3.95
C LYS A 103 20.73 1.40 -3.22
N LEU A 104 20.56 0.20 -3.77
CA LEU A 104 19.93 -0.94 -3.11
C LEU A 104 20.90 -2.13 -3.05
N LYS A 105 20.71 -3.00 -2.05
CA LYS A 105 21.39 -4.29 -2.00
C LYS A 105 20.52 -5.35 -2.66
N GLU A 106 20.96 -5.89 -3.78
CA GLU A 106 20.34 -7.04 -4.45
C GLU A 106 20.86 -8.35 -3.83
N LYS A 107 19.96 -9.26 -3.47
CA LYS A 107 20.31 -10.62 -3.08
C LYS A 107 20.55 -11.46 -4.33
N GLN A 108 21.80 -11.75 -4.62
CA GLN A 108 22.18 -12.65 -5.70
C GLN A 108 22.26 -14.10 -5.19
N VAL A 109 21.62 -15.00 -5.92
CA VAL A 109 21.73 -16.45 -5.74
C VAL A 109 22.63 -16.95 -6.85
N ARG A 110 23.91 -17.19 -6.54
CA ARG A 110 24.90 -17.66 -7.54
C ARG A 110 24.87 -19.18 -7.69
N TRP A 111 24.49 -19.89 -6.62
CA TRP A 111 24.31 -21.34 -6.53
C TRP A 111 23.21 -21.64 -5.49
N LYS A 112 22.63 -22.86 -5.47
CA LYS A 112 21.51 -23.24 -4.56
C LYS A 112 21.73 -22.87 -3.08
N PHE A 113 22.98 -22.76 -2.63
CA PHE A 113 23.32 -22.45 -1.24
C PHE A 113 24.11 -21.14 -1.03
N ILE A 114 24.64 -20.53 -2.08
CA ILE A 114 25.47 -19.31 -1.94
C ILE A 114 24.61 -18.08 -2.25
N LYS A 115 24.22 -17.41 -1.17
CA LYS A 115 23.50 -16.13 -1.18
C LYS A 115 24.48 -15.01 -0.87
N ARG A 116 24.58 -14.00 -1.74
CA ARG A 116 25.42 -12.81 -1.52
C ARG A 116 24.61 -11.54 -1.78
N TRP A 117 24.77 -10.54 -0.93
CA TRP A 117 24.24 -9.20 -1.17
C TRP A 117 25.22 -8.41 -2.02
N LYS A 118 24.74 -7.82 -3.12
CA LYS A 118 25.53 -6.91 -3.96
C LYS A 118 24.87 -5.55 -3.96
N THR A 119 25.59 -4.53 -3.52
CA THR A 119 25.13 -3.14 -3.61
C THR A 119 25.20 -2.71 -5.08
N ARG A 120 24.12 -2.14 -5.59
CA ARG A 120 24.04 -1.60 -6.95
C ARG A 120 23.27 -0.28 -6.92
N TYR A 121 23.52 0.55 -7.93
CA TYR A 121 22.74 1.75 -8.17
C TYR A 121 21.59 1.38 -9.12
N PHE A 122 20.37 1.73 -8.72
CA PHE A 122 19.15 1.47 -9.45
C PHE A 122 18.52 2.78 -9.86
N THR A 123 17.86 2.75 -11.01
CA THR A 123 17.15 3.89 -11.59
C THR A 123 15.79 3.39 -12.08
N LEU A 124 14.70 3.89 -11.51
CA LEU A 124 13.35 3.61 -11.98
C LEU A 124 12.95 4.69 -12.98
N ALA A 125 12.78 4.30 -14.25
CA ALA A 125 12.34 5.19 -15.32
C ALA A 125 11.43 4.43 -16.27
N GLY A 126 10.28 5.01 -16.61
CA GLY A 126 9.36 4.41 -17.56
C GLY A 126 8.84 3.07 -17.11
N ASN A 127 8.91 2.12 -18.05
CA ASN A 127 8.56 0.72 -17.84
C ASN A 127 9.76 -0.11 -17.34
N GLN A 128 10.83 0.52 -16.83
CA GLN A 128 12.07 -0.19 -16.52
C GLN A 128 12.64 0.22 -15.15
N LEU A 129 13.03 -0.79 -14.37
CA LEU A 129 13.94 -0.64 -13.25
C LEU A 129 15.33 -1.07 -13.72
N LEU A 130 16.15 -0.08 -14.03
CA LEU A 130 17.50 -0.20 -14.58
C LEU A 130 18.52 -0.36 -13.47
N PHE A 131 19.60 -1.10 -13.76
CA PHE A 131 20.77 -1.17 -12.90
C PHE A 131 21.99 -1.60 -13.72
N CYS A 132 23.17 -1.07 -13.39
CA CYS A 132 24.41 -1.47 -14.06
C CYS A 132 25.11 -2.57 -13.26
N LYS A 133 25.41 -3.72 -13.87
CA LYS A 133 26.41 -4.66 -13.37
C LYS A 133 27.76 -4.24 -13.92
N GLY A 134 28.54 -3.54 -13.09
CA GLY A 134 29.95 -3.31 -13.41
C GLY A 134 30.65 -4.64 -13.69
N LYS A 135 30.88 -4.97 -14.96
CA LYS A 135 32.09 -4.72 -15.78
C LYS A 135 31.69 -4.84 -17.27
N SER A 136 32.02 -3.79 -18.06
CA SER A 136 31.72 -3.58 -19.49
C SER A 136 30.25 -3.37 -19.86
N LYS A 137 29.98 -2.44 -20.81
CA LYS A 137 28.65 -2.10 -21.33
C LYS A 137 27.96 -3.26 -22.07
N ASP A 138 28.70 -4.33 -22.36
CA ASP A 138 28.28 -5.46 -23.21
C ASP A 138 28.04 -6.76 -22.41
N ASP A 139 27.88 -6.69 -21.08
CA ASP A 139 27.49 -7.87 -20.29
C ASP A 139 26.00 -8.19 -20.56
N PRO A 140 25.65 -9.32 -21.20
CA PRO A 140 24.25 -9.68 -21.52
C PRO A 140 23.37 -9.87 -20.28
N ASP A 141 23.97 -9.84 -19.09
CA ASP A 141 23.30 -10.01 -17.82
C ASP A 141 22.83 -8.66 -17.20
N ASP A 142 23.03 -7.53 -17.91
CA ASP A 142 22.55 -6.16 -17.59
C ASP A 142 21.08 -5.90 -18.00
N CYS A 143 20.25 -6.93 -18.03
CA CYS A 143 18.84 -6.79 -18.42
C CYS A 143 18.05 -5.96 -17.38
N PRO A 144 17.42 -4.85 -17.77
CA PRO A 144 16.50 -4.11 -16.90
C PRO A 144 15.32 -4.99 -16.48
N ILE A 145 14.76 -4.70 -15.31
CA ILE A 145 13.52 -5.33 -14.87
C ILE A 145 12.38 -4.56 -15.52
N GLU A 146 11.69 -5.20 -16.46
CA GLU A 146 10.54 -4.62 -17.14
C GLU A 146 9.30 -4.66 -16.23
N LEU A 147 8.66 -3.51 -16.01
CA LEU A 147 7.60 -3.35 -15.02
C LEU A 147 6.26 -3.95 -15.48
N SER A 148 6.01 -4.01 -16.79
CA SER A 148 4.88 -4.73 -17.40
C SER A 148 4.88 -6.21 -17.01
N LYS A 149 6.08 -6.82 -16.92
CA LYS A 149 6.28 -8.22 -16.53
C LYS A 149 6.23 -8.46 -15.02
N VAL A 150 6.09 -7.42 -14.20
CA VAL A 150 6.00 -7.55 -12.75
C VAL A 150 4.62 -8.07 -12.34
N GLN A 151 4.60 -9.25 -11.74
CA GLN A 151 3.40 -9.87 -11.21
C GLN A 151 3.02 -9.28 -9.85
N SER A 152 4.00 -9.15 -8.95
CA SER A 152 3.78 -8.53 -7.63
C SER A 152 5.06 -7.98 -7.02
N VAL A 153 4.90 -6.99 -6.13
CA VAL A 153 5.96 -6.41 -5.31
C VAL A 153 5.55 -6.57 -3.86
N LYS A 154 6.40 -7.10 -2.97
CA LYS A 154 6.02 -7.40 -1.58
C LYS A 154 7.09 -6.99 -0.58
N VAL A 155 6.69 -6.52 0.59
CA VAL A 155 7.59 -6.34 1.73
C VAL A 155 7.94 -7.71 2.33
N ILE A 156 9.20 -7.93 2.67
CA ILE A 156 9.62 -9.17 3.33
C ILE A 156 9.36 -9.04 4.84
N THR A 157 8.22 -9.55 5.28
CA THR A 157 7.80 -9.53 6.68
C THR A 157 8.34 -10.73 7.48
N LYS A 158 8.32 -10.61 8.81
CA LYS A 158 8.70 -11.68 9.76
C LYS A 158 7.82 -12.92 9.56
N LYS A 159 8.35 -13.99 8.95
CA LYS A 159 7.79 -15.33 9.13
C LYS A 159 8.36 -15.94 10.42
N ARG A 160 7.51 -16.62 11.22
CA ARG A 160 7.85 -17.22 12.53
C ARG A 160 9.07 -18.16 12.53
N ARG A 161 9.56 -18.62 11.37
CA ARG A 161 10.72 -19.51 11.22
C ARG A 161 11.84 -18.95 10.32
N ASP A 162 11.64 -17.79 9.68
CA ASP A 162 12.63 -17.21 8.77
C ASP A 162 13.22 -15.94 9.39
N ARG A 163 14.53 -15.74 9.23
CA ARG A 163 15.19 -14.52 9.73
C ARG A 163 14.62 -13.34 8.93
N SER A 164 13.76 -12.54 9.55
CA SER A 164 13.23 -11.34 8.90
C SER A 164 14.36 -10.46 8.39
N LEU A 165 14.25 -10.02 7.14
CA LEU A 165 15.17 -9.08 6.53
C LEU A 165 14.55 -7.68 6.67
N PRO A 166 14.88 -6.91 7.72
CA PRO A 166 14.34 -5.57 7.87
C PRO A 166 14.75 -4.72 6.65
N ARG A 167 13.85 -3.84 6.21
CA ARG A 167 14.05 -2.91 5.08
C ARG A 167 14.23 -3.62 3.73
N ALA A 168 13.71 -4.85 3.61
CA ALA A 168 13.81 -5.64 2.40
C ALA A 168 12.45 -5.87 1.75
N PHE A 169 12.47 -5.92 0.43
CA PHE A 169 11.31 -6.18 -0.40
C PHE A 169 11.67 -7.10 -1.55
N GLU A 170 10.67 -7.70 -2.16
CA GLU A 170 10.80 -8.63 -3.28
C GLU A 170 9.94 -8.20 -4.46
N ILE A 171 10.47 -8.38 -5.67
CA ILE A 171 9.78 -8.17 -6.94
C ILE A 171 9.67 -9.53 -7.63
N PHE A 172 8.45 -9.96 -7.89
CA PHE A 172 8.15 -11.17 -8.63
C PHE A 172 7.83 -10.81 -10.08
N THR A 173 8.63 -11.35 -10.98
CA THR A 173 8.38 -11.37 -12.42
C THR A 173 7.97 -12.78 -12.84
N ASP A 174 7.59 -12.93 -14.10
CA ASP A 174 7.26 -14.22 -14.73
C ASP A 174 8.35 -15.29 -14.58
N ASN A 175 9.62 -14.89 -14.68
CA ASN A 175 10.76 -15.82 -14.71
C ASN A 175 11.67 -15.73 -13.48
N LYS A 176 11.54 -14.69 -12.65
CA LYS A 176 12.51 -14.42 -11.59
C LYS A 176 11.92 -13.66 -10.39
N THR A 177 12.41 -14.01 -9.20
CA THR A 177 12.20 -13.23 -7.98
C THR A 177 13.46 -12.46 -7.63
N TYR A 178 13.34 -11.14 -7.58
CA TYR A 178 14.38 -10.24 -7.12
C TYR A 178 14.13 -9.89 -5.66
N VAL A 179 15.18 -9.89 -4.84
CA VAL A 179 15.09 -9.47 -3.44
C VAL A 179 16.06 -8.33 -3.22
N PHE A 180 15.51 -7.20 -2.76
CA PHE A 180 16.24 -5.97 -2.51
C PHE A 180 16.22 -5.61 -1.02
N LYS A 181 17.25 -4.90 -0.58
CA LYS A 181 17.33 -4.32 0.76
C LYS A 181 17.79 -2.87 0.67
N ALA A 182 16.99 -1.97 1.26
CA ALA A 182 17.25 -0.55 1.36
C ALA A 182 18.16 -0.22 2.55
N ARG A 183 18.63 1.03 2.61
CA ARG A 183 19.49 1.53 3.71
C ARG A 183 18.73 1.72 5.02
N ASP A 184 17.50 2.21 4.95
CA ASP A 184 16.61 2.53 6.05
C ASP A 184 15.15 2.21 5.66
N GLU A 185 14.23 2.35 6.60
CA GLU A 185 12.81 1.99 6.44
C GLU A 185 12.09 2.96 5.51
N LYS A 186 12.28 4.27 5.72
CA LYS A 186 11.76 5.33 4.85
C LYS A 186 12.17 5.12 3.39
N ASN A 187 13.43 4.77 3.13
CA ASN A 187 13.91 4.52 1.78
C ASN A 187 13.29 3.25 1.19
N ALA A 188 13.03 2.22 1.99
CA ALA A 188 12.31 1.03 1.51
C ALA A 188 10.88 1.38 1.08
N GLU A 189 10.18 2.19 1.88
CA GLU A 189 8.83 2.67 1.59
C GLU A 189 8.78 3.51 0.31
N GLU A 190 9.69 4.47 0.16
CA GLU A 190 9.81 5.30 -1.06
C GLU A 190 10.00 4.44 -2.32
N TRP A 191 10.91 3.47 -2.28
CA TRP A 191 11.11 2.54 -3.40
C TRP A 191 9.86 1.71 -3.71
N LEU A 192 9.20 1.16 -2.68
CA LEU A 192 7.98 0.37 -2.85
C LEU A 192 6.84 1.18 -3.48
N GLN A 193 6.63 2.41 -3.01
CA GLN A 193 5.62 3.32 -3.51
C GLN A 193 5.87 3.64 -4.99
N CYS A 194 7.08 4.08 -5.34
CA CYS A 194 7.43 4.42 -6.71
C CYS A 194 7.31 3.21 -7.66
N ILE A 195 7.77 2.02 -7.24
CA ILE A 195 7.68 0.81 -8.07
C ILE A 195 6.22 0.38 -8.26
N ASN A 196 5.40 0.34 -7.21
CA ASN A 196 4.00 -0.08 -7.30
C ASN A 196 3.21 0.82 -8.27
N VAL A 197 3.43 2.12 -8.19
CA VAL A 197 2.82 3.09 -9.11
C VAL A 197 3.27 2.85 -10.55
N ALA A 198 4.58 2.70 -10.78
CA ALA A 198 5.12 2.50 -12.11
C ALA A 198 4.64 1.16 -12.74
N VAL A 199 4.50 0.10 -11.94
CA VAL A 199 3.91 -1.18 -12.37
C VAL A 199 2.44 -1.02 -12.76
N ALA A 200 1.64 -0.30 -11.96
CA ALA A 200 0.23 -0.05 -12.29
C ALA A 200 0.09 0.73 -13.61
N GLN A 201 0.94 1.74 -13.82
CA GLN A 201 0.97 2.53 -15.04
C GLN A 201 1.41 1.72 -16.26
N ALA A 202 2.45 0.88 -16.12
CA ALA A 202 2.91 0.00 -17.20
C ALA A 202 1.78 -0.93 -17.68
N LYS A 203 1.08 -1.58 -16.74
CA LYS A 203 -0.06 -2.45 -17.07
C LYS A 203 -1.22 -1.71 -17.73
N GLN A 204 -1.48 -0.47 -17.31
CA GLN A 204 -2.51 0.36 -17.93
C GLN A 204 -2.14 0.79 -19.36
N ARG A 205 -0.86 1.05 -19.65
CA ARG A 205 -0.40 1.36 -21.01
C ARG A 205 -0.55 0.15 -21.92
N GLU A 206 -0.11 -1.01 -21.47
CA GLU A 206 -0.20 -2.27 -22.22
C GLU A 206 -1.65 -2.65 -22.52
N SER A 207 -2.58 -2.47 -21.58
CA SER A 207 -4.01 -2.74 -21.83
C SER A 207 -4.62 -1.77 -22.86
N ARG A 208 -4.23 -0.49 -22.84
CA ARG A 208 -4.70 0.51 -23.81
C ARG A 208 -4.16 0.23 -25.21
N GLU A 209 -2.90 -0.16 -25.31
CA GLU A 209 -2.27 -0.56 -26.58
C GLU A 209 -2.95 -1.81 -27.14
N ALA A 210 -3.18 -2.84 -26.31
CA ALA A 210 -3.88 -4.06 -26.74
C ALA A 210 -5.30 -3.81 -27.26
N THR A 211 -5.99 -2.80 -26.73
CA THR A 211 -7.36 -2.43 -27.16
C THR A 211 -7.36 -1.60 -28.45
N THR A 212 -6.24 -0.99 -28.83
CA THR A 212 -6.13 -0.15 -30.04
C THR A 212 -5.91 -0.99 -31.31
N TYR A 213 -5.56 -2.27 -31.16
CA TYR A 213 -5.36 -3.21 -32.27
C TYR A 213 -6.54 -4.19 -32.49
N LEU A 214 -7.68 -3.94 -31.83
CA LEU A 214 -8.95 -4.63 -32.03
C LEU A 214 -9.97 -3.66 -32.63
#